data_AF-A0A1B9M232-F1
#
_entry.id   AF-A0A1B9M232-F1
#
_cell.length_a   1.000
_cell.length_b   1.000
_cell.length_c   1.000
_cell.angle_alpha   90.00
_cell.angle_beta   90.00
_cell.angle_gamma   90.00
#
_symmetry.space_group_name_H-M   'P 1'
#
loop_
_entity.id
_entity.type
_entity.pdbx_description
1 polymer ?
#
loop_
_entity_poly.entity_id
_entity_poly.type
_entity_poly.pdbx_seq_one_letter_code
_entity_poly.pdbx_strand_id
1 'polypeptide(L)'
;MRTQFVITTIIILFFTLIMWMGLVNILKIYKMIKVIDEINGQRLTPVIVPIKLKVYGKIIVALYNANNVQGVNVKYAANFDKNSNDGPIIIGDVIRNKCNALAVIGENNPVPIILNQNFTRCDFTDNEILALKKALS
;
A
#
# COMPACT_ATOMS: atom_id res chain seq x y z
N MET A 1 -3.69 -43.73 24.13
CA MET A 1 -3.03 -43.59 22.81
C MET A 1 -3.79 -42.67 21.84
N ARG A 2 -5.04 -42.97 21.44
CA ARG A 2 -5.80 -42.11 20.49
C ARG A 2 -6.01 -40.66 20.97
N THR A 3 -6.37 -40.46 22.23
CA THR A 3 -6.61 -39.12 22.82
C THR A 3 -5.33 -38.29 22.93
N GLN A 4 -4.22 -38.89 23.35
CA GLN A 4 -2.91 -38.20 23.39
C GLN A 4 -2.44 -37.79 22.00
N PHE A 5 -2.64 -38.63 20.98
CA PHE A 5 -2.31 -38.31 19.59
C PHE A 5 -3.15 -37.13 19.06
N VAL A 6 -4.45 -37.09 19.36
CA VAL A 6 -5.31 -35.97 18.96
C VAL A 6 -4.88 -34.67 19.64
N ILE A 7 -4.57 -34.72 20.95
CA ILE A 7 -4.12 -33.54 21.71
C ILE A 7 -2.80 -33.00 21.16
N THR A 8 -1.80 -33.86 20.93
CA THR A 8 -0.51 -33.42 20.37
C THR A 8 -0.66 -32.83 18.96
N THR A 9 -1.51 -33.42 18.13
CA THR A 9 -1.76 -32.92 16.77
C THR A 9 -2.42 -31.54 16.79
N ILE A 10 -3.41 -31.31 17.67
CA ILE A 10 -4.07 -30.01 17.84
C ILE A 10 -3.06 -28.96 18.31
N ILE A 11 -2.20 -29.30 19.27
CA ILE A 11 -1.17 -28.38 19.80
C ILE A 11 -0.20 -27.99 18.68
N ILE A 12 0.33 -28.95 17.93
CA ILE A 12 1.24 -28.68 16.81
C ILE A 12 0.58 -27.77 15.78
N LEU A 13 -0.70 -28.03 15.44
CA LEU A 13 -1.45 -27.25 14.47
C LEU A 13 -1.70 -25.80 14.94
N PHE A 14 -1.90 -25.61 16.25
CA PHE A 14 -2.05 -24.28 16.84
C PHE A 14 -0.73 -23.50 16.78
N PHE A 15 0.40 -24.14 17.09
CA PHE A 15 1.72 -23.51 17.01
C PHE A 15 2.12 -23.17 15.58
N THR A 16 1.85 -24.04 14.59
CA THR A 16 2.15 -23.74 13.19
C THR A 16 1.31 -22.56 12.67
N LEU A 17 0.06 -22.44 13.10
CA LEU A 17 -0.81 -21.34 12.72
C LEU A 17 -0.35 -20.00 13.30
N ILE A 18 0.10 -19.99 14.56
CA ILE A 18 0.68 -18.80 15.20
C ILE A 18 1.98 -18.38 14.48
N MET A 19 2.87 -19.34 14.19
CA MET A 19 4.12 -19.07 13.47
C MET A 19 3.86 -18.49 12.08
N TRP A 20 2.84 -19.00 11.37
CA TRP A 20 2.44 -18.47 10.07
C TRP A 20 1.92 -17.03 10.15
N MET A 21 1.05 -16.73 11.10
CA MET A 21 0.56 -15.35 11.30
C MET A 21 1.69 -14.39 11.67
N GLY A 22 2.64 -14.84 12.53
CA GLY A 22 3.82 -14.07 12.87
C GLY A 22 4.67 -13.74 11.65
N LEU A 23 4.94 -14.74 10.80
CA LEU A 23 5.73 -14.57 9.57
C LEU A 23 5.07 -13.58 8.59
N VAL A 24 3.76 -13.68 8.38
CA VAL A 24 3.00 -12.77 7.51
C VAL A 24 3.12 -11.32 8.00
N ASN A 25 3.03 -11.11 9.32
CA ASN A 25 3.16 -9.77 9.91
C ASN A 25 4.59 -9.22 9.77
N ILE A 26 5.62 -10.03 9.98
CA ILE A 26 7.03 -9.63 9.77
C ILE A 26 7.27 -9.22 8.32
N LEU A 27 6.76 -9.99 7.35
CA LEU A 27 6.88 -9.67 5.93
C LEU A 27 6.21 -8.34 5.56
N LYS A 28 5.06 -8.03 6.17
CA LYS A 28 4.41 -6.72 6.01
C LYS A 28 5.25 -5.59 6.59
N ILE A 29 5.78 -5.78 7.80
CA ILE A 29 6.63 -4.78 8.47
C ILE A 29 7.89 -4.52 7.64
N TYR A 30 8.55 -5.55 7.13
CA TYR A 30 9.76 -5.38 6.31
C TYR A 30 9.48 -4.61 5.01
N LYS A 31 8.37 -4.90 4.33
CA LYS A 31 7.93 -4.12 3.17
C LYS A 31 7.69 -2.65 3.52
N MET A 32 7.10 -2.37 4.69
CA MET A 32 6.88 -1.00 5.13
C MET A 32 8.18 -0.27 5.47
N ILE A 33 9.11 -0.91 6.18
CA ILE A 33 10.42 -0.33 6.50
C ILE A 33 11.16 0.05 5.21
N LYS A 34 11.13 -0.81 4.19
CA LYS A 34 11.75 -0.51 2.90
C LYS A 34 11.14 0.72 2.22
N VAL A 35 9.81 0.83 2.24
CA VAL A 35 9.11 2.00 1.68
C VAL A 35 9.45 3.27 2.47
N ILE A 36 9.54 3.18 3.81
CA ILE A 36 9.92 4.30 4.67
C ILE A 36 11.37 4.73 4.42
N ASP A 37 12.31 3.80 4.29
CA ASP A 37 13.71 4.11 3.96
C ASP A 37 13.84 4.76 2.58
N GLU A 38 13.05 4.32 1.59
CA GLU A 38 13.03 4.94 0.26
C GLU A 38 12.45 6.37 0.29
N ILE A 39 11.42 6.61 1.12
CA ILE A 39 10.82 7.94 1.32
C ILE A 39 11.78 8.86 2.10
N ASN A 40 12.32 8.40 3.22
CA ASN A 40 13.22 9.18 4.08
C ASN A 40 14.60 9.41 3.45
N GLY A 41 15.06 8.49 2.59
CA GLY A 41 16.32 8.60 1.86
C GLY A 41 16.29 9.53 0.64
N GLN A 42 15.16 10.21 0.36
CA GLN A 42 14.98 11.13 -0.77
C GLN A 42 15.19 10.52 -2.17
N ARG A 43 15.08 9.19 -2.32
CA ARG A 43 15.23 8.50 -3.62
C ARG A 43 13.88 8.32 -4.31
N LEU A 44 13.02 9.33 -4.20
CA LEU A 44 11.72 9.38 -4.83
C LEU A 44 11.81 10.17 -6.12
N THR A 45 11.50 9.51 -7.24
CA THR A 45 11.42 10.15 -8.54
C THR A 45 9.97 10.50 -8.84
N PRO A 46 9.65 11.77 -9.19
CA PRO A 46 8.31 12.14 -9.59
C PRO A 46 8.00 11.53 -10.96
N VAL A 47 6.83 10.92 -11.07
CA VAL A 47 6.36 10.30 -12.31
C VAL A 47 4.89 10.65 -12.57
N ILE A 48 4.50 10.55 -13.83
CA ILE A 48 3.13 10.79 -14.26
C ILE A 48 2.48 9.44 -14.54
N VAL A 49 1.38 9.14 -13.85
CA VAL A 49 0.69 7.85 -13.97
C VAL A 49 -0.69 8.04 -14.56
N PRO A 50 -1.06 7.30 -15.62
CA PRO A 50 -2.42 7.30 -16.13
C PRO A 50 -3.35 6.58 -15.15
N ILE A 51 -4.34 7.30 -14.65
CA ILE A 51 -5.33 6.79 -13.70
C ILE A 51 -6.73 6.85 -14.28
N LYS A 52 -7.60 5.96 -13.79
CA LYS A 52 -9.04 6.02 -14.00
C LYS A 52 -9.72 6.33 -12.68
N LEU A 53 -10.42 7.46 -12.63
CA LEU A 53 -11.17 7.87 -11.46
C LEU A 53 -12.54 7.18 -11.41
N LYS A 54 -12.90 6.69 -10.24
CA LYS A 54 -14.25 6.26 -9.90
C LYS A 54 -14.68 6.90 -8.59
N VAL A 55 -15.91 7.35 -8.50
CA VAL A 55 -16.45 7.94 -7.28
C VAL A 55 -17.48 6.98 -6.70
N TYR A 56 -17.31 6.60 -5.44
CA TYR A 56 -18.23 5.76 -4.68
C TYR A 56 -18.68 6.51 -3.42
N GLY A 57 -19.84 7.16 -3.50
CA GLY A 57 -20.37 7.95 -2.40
C GLY A 57 -19.40 9.06 -1.97
N LYS A 58 -18.78 8.88 -0.80
CA LYS A 58 -17.81 9.79 -0.18
C LYS A 58 -16.35 9.51 -0.55
N ILE A 59 -16.06 8.48 -1.35
CA ILE A 59 -14.68 8.06 -1.67
C ILE A 59 -14.43 8.25 -3.17
N ILE A 60 -13.28 8.83 -3.52
CA ILE A 60 -12.73 8.87 -4.88
C ILE A 60 -11.66 7.78 -4.96
N VAL A 61 -11.73 6.92 -5.96
CA VAL A 61 -10.78 5.83 -6.18
C VAL A 61 -10.04 6.08 -7.48
N ALA A 62 -8.72 6.21 -7.42
CA ALA A 62 -7.85 6.21 -8.59
C ALA A 62 -7.38 4.79 -8.87
N LEU A 63 -7.81 4.22 -10.00
CA LEU A 63 -7.37 2.91 -10.47
C LEU A 63 -6.22 3.09 -11.46
N TYR A 64 -5.12 2.36 -11.27
CA TYR A 64 -3.95 2.44 -12.13
C TYR A 64 -3.28 1.08 -12.29
N ASN A 65 -2.47 0.93 -13.33
CA ASN A 65 -1.69 -0.27 -13.56
C ASN A 65 -0.22 0.06 -13.35
N ALA A 66 0.51 -0.82 -12.67
CA ALA A 66 1.95 -0.68 -12.49
C ALA A 66 2.61 -2.05 -12.48
N ASN A 67 3.89 -2.09 -12.85
CA ASN A 67 4.69 -3.30 -12.70
C ASN A 67 5.11 -3.42 -11.24
N ASN A 68 4.92 -4.61 -10.66
CA ASN A 68 5.46 -4.92 -9.35
C ASN A 68 6.99 -5.16 -9.44
N VAL A 69 7.63 -5.40 -8.30
CA VAL A 69 9.08 -5.68 -8.21
C VAL A 69 9.51 -6.91 -9.06
N GLN A 70 8.57 -7.79 -9.40
CA GLN A 70 8.79 -8.98 -10.24
C GLN A 70 8.55 -8.70 -11.74
N GLY A 71 8.28 -7.45 -12.14
CA GLY A 71 7.99 -7.07 -13.53
C GLY A 71 6.58 -7.44 -14.01
N VAL A 72 5.71 -7.93 -13.12
CA VAL A 72 4.33 -8.31 -13.46
C VAL A 72 3.44 -7.08 -13.39
N ASN A 73 2.65 -6.85 -14.44
CA ASN A 73 1.68 -5.76 -14.49
C ASN A 73 0.47 -6.09 -13.61
N VAL A 74 0.28 -5.30 -12.54
CA VAL A 74 -0.78 -5.48 -11.55
C VAL A 74 -1.65 -4.22 -11.49
N LYS A 75 -2.94 -4.41 -11.21
CA LYS A 75 -3.90 -3.33 -10.97
C LYS A 75 -3.82 -2.86 -9.52
N TYR A 76 -3.68 -1.56 -9.34
CA TYR A 76 -3.64 -0.87 -8.06
C TYR A 76 -4.80 0.11 -7.94
N ALA A 77 -5.14 0.45 -6.69
CA ALA A 77 -6.21 1.39 -6.37
C ALA A 77 -5.75 2.27 -5.22
N ALA A 78 -5.93 3.59 -5.35
CA ALA A 78 -5.71 4.56 -4.29
C ALA A 78 -7.06 5.21 -3.91
N ASN A 79 -7.42 5.20 -2.62
CA ASN A 79 -8.69 5.73 -2.10
C ASN A 79 -8.54 7.11 -1.43
N PHE A 80 -9.12 8.16 -2.00
CA PHE A 80 -9.14 9.53 -1.50
C PHE A 80 -10.52 9.81 -0.89
N ASP A 81 -10.60 10.53 0.23
CA ASP A 81 -11.88 11.05 0.72
C ASP A 81 -12.29 12.25 -0.14
N LYS A 82 -13.55 12.26 -0.56
CA LYS A 82 -14.15 13.31 -1.38
C LYS A 82 -14.43 14.58 -0.57
N ASN A 83 -14.63 14.44 0.74
CA ASN A 83 -15.02 15.54 1.62
C ASN A 83 -13.83 16.29 2.21
N SER A 84 -12.66 15.67 2.22
CA SER A 84 -11.41 16.38 2.41
C SER A 84 -10.94 16.89 1.04
N ASN A 85 -10.24 18.03 1.00
CA ASN A 85 -9.55 18.51 -0.22
C ASN A 85 -8.36 17.58 -0.59
N ASP A 86 -8.49 16.29 -0.35
CA ASP A 86 -7.41 15.32 -0.32
C ASP A 86 -7.48 14.43 -1.56
N GLY A 87 -7.98 14.94 -2.68
CA GLY A 87 -8.05 14.23 -3.96
C GLY A 87 -6.66 14.07 -4.62
N PRO A 88 -6.55 13.23 -5.67
CA PRO A 88 -5.29 13.06 -6.39
C PRO A 88 -4.87 14.36 -7.08
N ILE A 89 -3.57 14.62 -7.15
CA ILE A 89 -3.04 15.71 -7.98
C ILE A 89 -3.16 15.29 -9.45
N ILE A 90 -4.11 15.89 -10.17
CA ILE A 90 -4.35 15.62 -11.59
C ILE A 90 -3.47 16.55 -12.44
N ILE A 91 -2.79 16.00 -13.44
CA ILE A 91 -2.01 16.73 -14.43
C ILE A 91 -2.74 16.68 -15.78
N GLY A 92 -3.06 17.85 -16.32
CA GLY A 92 -3.76 18.00 -17.60
C GLY A 92 -5.27 17.75 -17.51
N ASP A 93 -5.89 17.57 -18.68
CA ASP A 93 -7.35 17.48 -18.78
C ASP A 93 -7.91 16.10 -18.41
N VAL A 94 -9.09 16.12 -17.77
CA VAL A 94 -9.84 14.91 -17.45
C VAL A 94 -10.72 14.53 -18.65
N ILE A 95 -10.39 13.44 -19.34
CA ILE A 95 -11.17 12.95 -20.47
C ILE A 95 -11.87 11.65 -20.09
N ARG A 96 -13.21 11.66 -19.99
CA ARG A 96 -14.03 10.47 -19.70
C ARG A 96 -13.56 9.69 -18.45
N ASN A 97 -13.29 10.40 -17.35
CA ASN A 97 -12.76 9.86 -16.08
C ASN A 97 -11.37 9.20 -16.16
N LYS A 98 -10.66 9.35 -17.28
CA LYS A 98 -9.24 9.04 -17.40
C LYS A 98 -8.46 10.35 -17.30
N CYS A 99 -7.44 10.36 -16.46
CA CYS A 99 -6.56 11.51 -16.29
C CYS A 99 -5.18 11.03 -15.89
N ASN A 100 -4.21 11.91 -16.02
CA ASN A 100 -2.88 11.63 -15.49
C ASN A 100 -2.80 12.19 -14.07
N ALA A 101 -2.17 11.46 -13.16
CA ALA A 101 -1.93 11.94 -11.81
C ALA A 101 -0.43 11.98 -11.50
N LEU A 102 -0.04 12.93 -10.64
CA LEU A 102 1.28 12.98 -10.09
C LEU A 102 1.46 11.83 -9.09
N ALA A 103 2.56 11.12 -9.24
CA ALA A 103 2.96 10.04 -8.36
C ALA A 103 4.46 10.09 -8.09
N VAL A 104 4.91 9.30 -7.12
CA VAL A 104 6.34 9.09 -6.84
C VAL A 104 6.68 7.62 -6.91
N ILE A 105 7.86 7.31 -7.44
CA ILE A 105 8.43 5.96 -7.52
C ILE A 105 9.74 5.94 -6.74
N GLY A 106 9.95 4.88 -5.94
CA GLY A 106 11.22 4.62 -5.28
C GLY A 106 12.20 3.91 -6.22
N GLU A 107 13.50 4.18 -6.07
CA GLU A 107 14.56 3.59 -6.90
C GLU A 107 14.54 2.04 -6.93
N ASN A 108 14.14 1.40 -5.83
CA ASN A 108 14.05 -0.06 -5.71
C ASN A 108 12.60 -0.60 -5.64
N ASN A 109 11.61 0.26 -5.90
CA ASN A 109 10.20 -0.11 -5.92
C ASN A 109 9.50 0.54 -7.11
N PRO A 110 9.24 -0.21 -8.20
CA PRO A 110 8.65 0.32 -9.42
C PRO A 110 7.16 0.66 -9.29
N VAL A 111 6.53 0.43 -8.13
CA VAL A 111 5.12 0.72 -7.89
C VAL A 111 4.96 2.20 -7.56
N PRO A 112 4.26 3.00 -8.39
CA PRO A 112 4.04 4.40 -8.13
C PRO A 112 3.02 4.61 -7.01
N ILE A 113 3.29 5.62 -6.18
CA ILE A 113 2.43 6.09 -5.10
C ILE A 113 1.75 7.38 -5.56
N ILE A 114 0.44 7.37 -5.74
CA ILE A 114 -0.32 8.56 -6.16
C ILE A 114 -0.41 9.56 -5.01
N LEU A 115 -0.07 10.83 -5.27
CA LEU A 115 -0.06 11.88 -4.25
C LEU A 115 -1.41 12.62 -4.18
N ASN A 116 -1.81 13.04 -2.98
CA ASN A 116 -2.91 13.98 -2.76
C ASN A 116 -2.41 15.45 -2.83
N GLN A 117 -3.34 16.41 -2.79
CA GLN A 117 -3.04 17.85 -2.87
C GLN A 117 -2.10 18.37 -1.77
N ASN A 118 -2.01 17.68 -0.64
CA ASN A 118 -1.10 18.01 0.45
C ASN A 118 0.29 17.38 0.27
N PHE A 119 0.60 16.83 -0.91
CA PHE A 119 1.80 16.02 -1.18
C PHE A 119 1.99 14.86 -0.20
N THR A 120 0.92 14.49 0.48
CA THR A 120 0.85 13.30 1.30
C THR A 120 0.15 12.25 0.47
N ARG A 121 0.44 10.98 0.70
CA ARG A 121 -0.60 9.94 0.65
C ARG A 121 0.08 8.65 1.01
N CYS A 122 -0.34 8.08 2.12
CA CYS A 122 0.02 6.71 2.42
C CYS A 122 -1.23 6.00 2.86
N ASP A 123 -1.59 4.94 2.14
CA ASP A 123 -2.68 4.03 2.46
C ASP A 123 -2.30 3.18 3.69
N PHE A 124 -1.71 3.78 4.73
CA PHE A 124 -1.40 3.13 5.99
C PHE A 124 -2.70 3.01 6.77
N THR A 125 -3.12 1.80 7.05
CA THR A 125 -4.11 1.52 8.09
C THR A 125 -3.67 2.13 9.42
N ASP A 126 -4.60 2.39 10.34
CA ASP A 126 -4.27 3.00 11.65
C ASP A 126 -3.16 2.24 12.39
N ASN A 127 -3.12 0.91 12.24
CA ASN A 127 -2.06 0.05 12.77
C ASN A 127 -0.71 0.30 12.11
N GLU A 128 -0.68 0.57 10.80
CA GLU A 128 0.53 0.86 10.03
C GLU A 128 1.03 2.28 10.34
N ILE A 129 0.13 3.25 10.56
CA ILE A 129 0.48 4.59 11.07
C ILE A 129 1.10 4.49 12.47
N LEU A 130 0.55 3.65 13.34
CA LEU A 130 1.04 3.45 14.71
C LEU A 130 2.40 2.74 14.71
N ALA A 131 2.60 1.78 13.80
CA ALA A 131 3.90 1.15 13.56
C ALA A 131 4.93 2.17 13.02
N LEU A 132 4.54 3.05 12.10
CA LEU A 132 5.38 4.14 11.61
C LEU A 132 5.81 5.09 12.73
N LYS A 133 4.86 5.53 13.56
CA LYS A 133 5.14 6.42 14.70
C LYS A 133 6.11 5.79 15.70
N LYS A 134 6.02 4.48 15.92
CA LYS A 134 6.97 3.75 16.78
C LYS A 134 8.36 3.60 16.18
N ALA A 135 8.47 3.52 14.85
CA ALA A 135 9.75 3.36 14.17
C ALA A 135 10.52 4.69 13.99
N LEU A 136 9.79 5.82 14.00
CA LEU A 136 10.35 7.18 13.85
C LEU A 136 10.63 7.90 15.19
N SER A 137 10.29 7.28 16.32
CA SER A 137 10.56 7.78 17.67
C SER A 137 11.74 7.04 18.30
#